data_AF-A0A2K2TIT9-F1
#
_entry.id   AF-A0A2K2TIT9-F1
#
_cell.length_a   1.000
_cell.length_b   1.000
_cell.length_c   1.000
_cell.angle_alpha   90.00
_cell.angle_beta   90.00
_cell.angle_gamma   90.00
#
_symmetry.space_group_name_H-M   'P 1'
#
loop_
_entity.id
_entity.type
_entity.pdbx_description
1 polymer ?
#
loop_
_entity_poly.entity_id
_entity_poly.type
_entity_poly.pdbx_seq_one_letter_code
_entity_poly.pdbx_strand_id
1 'polypeptide(L)'
;MKKKKWLLLFSGGITTVVFVILGFIAIAAIVVGLETMSSSCDSDSSGDTTTASAGGASGSWTQSGTEANKTAKELFDYWTGKGMSGAQAAGIVGNVAGVEDPSLELHKQESGGSGQGLYQFTPGSKYTNNPKSDQSWSVQNQSDVVIALEPGTVKSFFNQTKSSSPSEAAERWMTLYERPGIPHLEMRQAAAEKAYTLFGGASIAAKDSILGDASGTAATGSASDAETGYVRIIGVNSK
;
A
#
# COMPACT_ATOMS: atom_id res chain seq x y z
N MET A 1 29.26 -31.76 -61.09
CA MET A 1 27.95 -31.30 -61.60
C MET A 1 26.89 -31.52 -60.54
N LYS A 2 26.19 -30.44 -60.13
CA LYS A 2 24.76 -30.40 -59.72
C LYS A 2 24.39 -31.17 -58.43
N LYS A 3 23.63 -30.68 -57.45
CA LYS A 3 22.81 -29.48 -57.27
C LYS A 3 22.26 -29.50 -55.82
N LYS A 4 22.17 -28.31 -55.22
CA LYS A 4 21.05 -27.79 -54.39
C LYS A 4 20.80 -28.36 -52.99
N LYS A 5 21.15 -27.55 -51.97
CA LYS A 5 20.40 -27.45 -50.70
C LYS A 5 19.14 -26.62 -50.95
N TRP A 6 17.97 -27.20 -50.71
CA TRP A 6 16.73 -26.45 -50.46
C TRP A 6 15.74 -27.36 -49.74
N LEU A 7 15.36 -26.99 -48.52
CA LEU A 7 13.94 -26.98 -48.16
C LEU A 7 13.70 -25.89 -47.11
N LEU A 8 12.70 -25.07 -47.42
CA LEU A 8 12.19 -23.92 -46.70
C LEU A 8 11.27 -24.34 -45.54
N LEU A 9 11.34 -23.53 -44.48
CA LEU A 9 10.25 -22.89 -43.73
C LEU A 9 8.88 -23.56 -43.68
N PHE A 10 8.35 -23.77 -42.47
CA PHE A 10 6.98 -23.35 -42.13
C PHE A 10 6.87 -22.90 -40.66
N SER A 11 6.44 -21.64 -40.52
CA SER A 11 5.59 -21.04 -39.50
C SER A 11 5.15 -21.86 -38.28
N GLY A 12 5.25 -21.24 -37.11
CA GLY A 12 4.49 -21.67 -35.93
C GLY A 12 4.96 -21.01 -34.65
N GLY A 13 4.76 -19.70 -34.52
CA GLY A 13 4.79 -19.06 -33.21
C GLY A 13 3.63 -19.60 -32.39
N ILE A 14 3.91 -20.20 -31.23
CA ILE A 14 2.95 -20.40 -30.16
C ILE A 14 3.61 -19.88 -28.89
N THR A 15 3.19 -18.67 -28.55
CA THR A 15 3.35 -18.05 -27.25
C THR A 15 2.83 -18.98 -26.17
N THR A 16 3.63 -19.19 -25.13
CA THR A 16 3.23 -19.87 -23.90
C THR A 16 2.15 -19.05 -23.20
N VAL A 17 0.89 -19.45 -23.38
CA VAL A 17 -0.22 -19.03 -22.52
C VAL A 17 -0.21 -19.98 -21.32
N VAL A 18 0.36 -19.53 -20.20
CA VAL A 18 0.17 -20.20 -18.91
C VAL A 18 -1.19 -19.72 -18.38
N PHE A 19 -2.17 -20.62 -18.43
CA PHE A 19 -3.43 -20.48 -17.72
C PHE A 19 -3.17 -20.58 -16.22
N VAL A 20 -3.36 -19.49 -15.48
CA VAL A 20 -3.65 -19.56 -14.04
C VAL A 20 -5.07 -19.03 -13.88
N ILE A 21 -6.01 -19.94 -13.69
CA ILE A 21 -7.44 -19.65 -13.53
C ILE A 21 -7.97 -20.44 -12.32
N LEU A 22 -8.49 -19.64 -11.38
CA LEU A 22 -9.58 -19.85 -10.40
C LEU A 22 -9.27 -20.45 -9.02
N GLY A 23 -9.75 -19.69 -8.02
CA GLY A 23 -10.21 -20.29 -6.77
C GLY A 23 -10.72 -19.38 -5.65
N PHE A 24 -11.35 -18.22 -5.90
CA PHE A 24 -12.23 -17.61 -4.89
C PHE A 24 -13.70 -17.78 -5.30
N ILE A 25 -14.32 -18.87 -4.86
CA ILE A 25 -15.78 -18.99 -4.78
C ILE A 25 -16.14 -19.11 -3.29
N ALA A 26 -16.79 -18.07 -2.77
CA ALA A 26 -18.10 -18.14 -2.10
C ALA A 26 -18.24 -16.98 -1.12
N ILE A 27 -18.97 -15.93 -1.50
CA ILE A 27 -19.81 -15.23 -0.53
C ILE A 27 -21.23 -15.18 -1.09
N ALA A 28 -22.12 -15.81 -0.33
CA ALA A 28 -23.54 -15.93 -0.61
C ALA A 28 -24.20 -14.55 -0.68
N ALA A 29 -25.07 -14.39 -1.67
CA ALA A 29 -25.97 -13.26 -1.77
C ALA A 29 -26.88 -13.18 -0.54
N ILE A 30 -26.76 -12.09 0.22
CA ILE A 30 -27.85 -11.60 1.07
C ILE A 30 -28.39 -10.36 0.38
N VAL A 31 -29.37 -10.58 -0.51
CA VAL A 31 -30.25 -9.53 -1.02
C VAL A 31 -31.23 -9.19 0.09
N VAL A 32 -31.06 -8.03 0.72
CA VAL A 32 -32.11 -7.42 1.56
C VAL A 32 -32.47 -6.08 0.93
N GLY A 33 -33.64 -6.06 0.31
CA GLY A 33 -34.53 -4.90 0.21
C GLY A 33 -34.08 -3.72 -0.65
N LEU A 34 -34.30 -3.80 -1.96
CA LEU A 34 -34.63 -2.61 -2.76
C LEU A 34 -36.03 -2.81 -3.34
N GLU A 35 -37.04 -2.35 -2.61
CA GLU A 35 -38.36 -2.06 -3.18
C GLU A 35 -38.84 -0.70 -2.66
N THR A 36 -38.75 0.30 -3.53
CA THR A 36 -39.76 1.37 -3.64
C THR A 36 -39.78 1.85 -5.09
N MET A 37 -40.89 1.57 -5.78
CA MET A 37 -41.27 2.15 -7.07
C MET A 37 -41.36 3.70 -6.98
N SER A 38 -41.01 4.41 -8.06
CA SER A 38 -41.98 5.25 -8.80
C SER A 38 -41.31 6.11 -9.89
N SER A 39 -41.97 6.10 -11.06
CA SER A 39 -42.13 7.15 -12.07
C SER A 39 -40.94 7.65 -12.89
N SER A 40 -41.11 7.50 -14.21
CA SER A 40 -40.39 8.19 -15.29
C SER A 40 -40.69 9.70 -15.32
N CYS A 41 -39.67 10.52 -15.58
CA CYS A 41 -39.73 11.66 -16.51
C CYS A 41 -38.32 12.15 -16.92
N ASP A 42 -38.22 12.61 -18.16
CA ASP A 42 -37.04 13.12 -18.87
C ASP A 42 -36.59 14.55 -18.48
N SER A 43 -35.31 14.81 -18.79
CA SER A 43 -34.66 16.08 -19.22
C SER A 43 -33.99 17.07 -18.23
N ASP A 44 -32.73 17.36 -18.63
CA ASP A 44 -31.86 18.55 -18.49
C ASP A 44 -31.19 18.97 -17.16
N SER A 45 -29.86 18.78 -17.18
CA SER A 45 -28.75 19.62 -16.69
C SER A 45 -28.93 20.45 -15.41
N SER A 46 -28.18 20.06 -14.37
CA SER A 46 -27.29 20.95 -13.63
C SER A 46 -26.32 20.13 -12.80
N GLY A 47 -25.06 20.56 -12.77
CA GLY A 47 -23.99 19.89 -12.06
C GLY A 47 -24.32 19.72 -10.58
N ASP A 48 -24.28 18.48 -10.15
CA ASP A 48 -23.98 18.11 -8.78
C ASP A 48 -22.91 17.02 -8.88
N THR A 49 -21.77 17.26 -8.24
CA THR A 49 -20.78 16.21 -7.99
C THR A 49 -21.42 15.26 -7.02
N THR A 50 -22.22 14.37 -7.58
CA THR A 50 -22.85 13.27 -6.88
C THR A 50 -21.73 12.50 -6.20
N THR A 51 -21.73 12.61 -4.87
CA THR A 51 -20.98 11.76 -3.96
C THR A 51 -21.12 10.34 -4.48
N ALA A 52 -20.02 9.78 -4.99
CA ALA A 52 -19.97 8.42 -5.47
C ALA A 52 -20.49 7.54 -4.32
N SER A 53 -21.64 6.92 -4.59
CA SER A 53 -22.33 6.06 -3.64
C SER A 53 -21.35 4.99 -3.19
N ALA A 54 -21.03 4.99 -1.91
CA ALA A 54 -20.12 4.05 -1.28
C ALA A 54 -20.65 2.63 -1.44
N GLY A 55 -20.20 1.93 -2.49
CA GLY A 55 -20.07 0.48 -2.48
C GLY A 55 -19.07 0.13 -1.39
N GLY A 56 -19.56 0.05 -0.15
CA GLY A 56 -18.76 0.22 1.05
C GLY A 56 -17.64 -0.80 1.14
N ALA A 57 -16.40 -0.31 1.20
CA ALA A 57 -15.29 -1.11 1.69
C ALA A 57 -15.73 -1.81 2.98
N SER A 58 -15.67 -3.13 2.97
CA SER A 58 -16.18 -3.99 4.04
C SER A 58 -15.02 -4.78 4.64
N GLY A 59 -15.16 -5.19 5.90
CA GLY A 59 -14.13 -5.89 6.66
C GLY A 59 -13.91 -5.30 8.05
N SER A 60 -13.33 -6.11 8.94
CA SER A 60 -13.04 -5.74 10.34
C SER A 60 -12.09 -4.54 10.43
N TRP A 61 -11.26 -4.32 9.41
CA TRP A 61 -10.33 -3.19 9.36
C TRP A 61 -11.01 -1.82 9.32
N THR A 62 -12.29 -1.76 8.93
CA THR A 62 -13.07 -0.52 8.93
C THR A 62 -13.61 -0.14 10.31
N GLN A 63 -13.47 -1.02 11.29
CA GLN A 63 -13.94 -0.84 12.67
C GLN A 63 -12.77 -0.48 13.58
N SER A 64 -12.84 0.66 14.24
CA SER A 64 -11.76 1.12 15.13
C SER A 64 -11.48 0.11 16.25
N GLY A 65 -10.20 -0.16 16.51
CA GLY A 65 -9.75 -1.00 17.62
C GLY A 65 -9.56 -2.49 17.30
N THR A 66 -10.00 -2.96 16.12
CA THR A 66 -9.68 -4.32 15.65
C THR A 66 -8.20 -4.43 15.27
N GLU A 67 -7.63 -5.64 15.30
CA GLU A 67 -6.25 -5.87 14.85
C GLU A 67 -6.07 -5.48 13.38
N ALA A 68 -7.02 -5.84 12.52
CA ALA A 68 -7.01 -5.44 11.11
C ALA A 68 -7.02 -3.92 10.95
N ASN A 69 -7.76 -3.18 11.78
CA ASN A 69 -7.76 -1.71 11.73
C ASN A 69 -6.42 -1.12 12.17
N LYS A 70 -5.78 -1.72 13.18
CA LYS A 70 -4.43 -1.33 13.61
C LYS A 70 -3.42 -1.57 12.49
N THR A 71 -3.45 -2.72 11.83
CA THR A 71 -2.60 -3.01 10.66
C THR A 71 -2.84 -2.02 9.52
N ALA A 72 -4.11 -1.72 9.18
CA ALA A 72 -4.45 -0.73 8.15
C ALA A 72 -3.88 0.66 8.49
N LYS A 73 -4.03 1.06 9.76
CA LYS A 73 -3.52 2.33 10.25
C LYS A 73 -1.99 2.37 10.25
N GLU A 74 -1.33 1.31 10.68
CA GLU A 74 0.14 1.22 10.66
C GLU A 74 0.68 1.30 9.23
N LEU A 75 0.00 0.66 8.28
CA LEU A 75 0.33 0.76 6.85
C LEU A 75 0.18 2.19 6.33
N PHE A 76 -0.93 2.85 6.67
CA PHE A 76 -1.15 4.25 6.34
C PHE A 76 -0.09 5.18 6.96
N ASP A 77 0.19 5.01 8.25
CA ASP A 77 1.17 5.80 9.01
C ASP A 77 2.60 5.59 8.48
N TYR A 78 2.96 4.37 8.09
CA TYR A 78 4.27 4.08 7.51
C TYR A 78 4.50 4.91 6.24
N TRP A 79 3.57 4.87 5.28
CA TRP A 79 3.75 5.55 3.99
C TRP A 79 3.69 7.07 4.11
N THR A 80 2.81 7.60 4.96
CA THR A 80 2.80 9.04 5.28
C THR A 80 4.07 9.46 6.02
N GLY A 81 4.62 8.60 6.89
CA GLY A 81 5.93 8.77 7.54
C GLY A 81 7.08 8.88 6.53
N LYS A 82 7.02 8.10 5.43
CA LYS A 82 7.92 8.21 4.26
C LYS A 82 7.57 9.40 3.34
N GLY A 83 6.70 10.32 3.75
CA GLY A 83 6.44 11.58 3.04
C GLY A 83 5.36 11.53 1.96
N MET A 84 4.63 10.42 1.82
CA MET A 84 3.44 10.37 0.97
C MET A 84 2.31 11.22 1.56
N SER A 85 1.45 11.79 0.71
CA SER A 85 0.20 12.41 1.17
C SER A 85 -0.75 11.37 1.77
N GLY A 86 -1.76 11.85 2.48
CA GLY A 86 -2.83 10.98 2.96
C GLY A 86 -3.55 10.25 1.82
N ALA A 87 -3.75 10.90 0.66
CA ALA A 87 -4.39 10.27 -0.50
C ALA A 87 -3.51 9.14 -1.08
N GLN A 88 -2.20 9.35 -1.16
CA GLN A 88 -1.25 8.36 -1.63
C GLN A 88 -1.20 7.13 -0.72
N ALA A 89 -1.06 7.34 0.60
CA ALA A 89 -1.04 6.25 1.57
C ALA A 89 -2.38 5.49 1.60
N ALA A 90 -3.50 6.22 1.52
CA ALA A 90 -4.82 5.61 1.41
C ALA A 90 -4.97 4.75 0.15
N GLY A 91 -4.41 5.18 -0.99
CA GLY A 91 -4.38 4.39 -2.22
C GLY A 91 -3.68 3.03 -2.06
N ILE A 92 -2.58 2.99 -1.29
CA ILE A 92 -1.86 1.73 -0.97
C ILE A 92 -2.71 0.86 -0.04
N VAL A 93 -3.28 1.43 1.03
CA VAL A 93 -4.20 0.70 1.93
C VAL A 93 -5.39 0.15 1.16
N GLY A 94 -5.93 0.90 0.20
CA GLY A 94 -7.06 0.46 -0.63
C GLY A 94 -6.76 -0.77 -1.48
N ASN A 95 -5.53 -0.89 -1.97
CA ASN A 95 -5.09 -2.09 -2.70
C ASN A 95 -5.00 -3.30 -1.76
N VAL A 96 -4.29 -3.14 -0.64
CA VAL A 96 -4.09 -4.20 0.33
C VAL A 96 -5.42 -4.64 0.95
N ALA A 97 -6.12 -3.74 1.62
CA ALA A 97 -7.32 -4.06 2.39
C ALA A 97 -8.58 -4.28 1.52
N GLY A 98 -8.59 -3.74 0.29
CA GLY A 98 -9.71 -3.90 -0.63
C GLY A 98 -9.69 -5.23 -1.39
N VAL A 99 -8.51 -5.80 -1.64
CA VAL A 99 -8.38 -6.99 -2.51
C VAL A 99 -7.33 -7.98 -2.01
N GLU A 100 -6.08 -7.55 -1.83
CA GLU A 100 -4.96 -8.49 -1.58
C GLU A 100 -5.13 -9.26 -0.27
N ASP A 101 -5.46 -8.54 0.79
CA ASP A 101 -5.78 -9.12 2.09
C ASP A 101 -6.79 -8.27 2.88
N PRO A 102 -8.10 -8.52 2.70
CA PRO A 102 -9.13 -7.85 3.50
C PRO A 102 -9.12 -8.21 4.99
N SER A 103 -8.43 -9.29 5.40
CA SER A 103 -8.28 -9.61 6.83
C SER A 103 -7.09 -8.89 7.48
N LEU A 104 -6.18 -8.33 6.66
CA LEU A 104 -4.96 -7.63 7.10
C LEU A 104 -4.16 -8.43 8.14
N GLU A 105 -4.06 -9.73 7.88
CA GLU A 105 -3.21 -10.64 8.63
C GLU A 105 -1.78 -10.49 8.11
N LEU A 106 -0.88 -10.06 9.01
CA LEU A 106 0.51 -9.76 8.68
C LEU A 106 1.22 -10.86 7.87
N HIS A 107 0.96 -12.12 8.21
CA HIS A 107 1.52 -13.29 7.52
C HIS A 107 0.42 -14.21 6.97
N LYS A 108 -0.43 -13.66 6.11
CA LYS A 108 -1.40 -14.46 5.37
C LYS A 108 -0.75 -15.15 4.19
N GLN A 109 -1.02 -16.45 4.03
CA GLN A 109 -0.69 -17.17 2.79
C GLN A 109 -1.89 -17.17 1.85
N GLU A 110 -1.64 -16.93 0.57
CA GLU A 110 -2.62 -17.08 -0.49
C GLU A 110 -3.18 -18.51 -0.54
N SER A 111 -4.50 -18.65 -0.62
CA SER A 111 -5.12 -19.97 -0.77
C SER A 111 -4.83 -20.54 -2.17
N GLY A 112 -4.12 -21.68 -2.22
CA GLY A 112 -3.80 -22.35 -3.49
C GLY A 112 -2.68 -21.68 -4.31
N GLY A 113 -2.06 -20.63 -3.77
CA GLY A 113 -0.97 -19.89 -4.40
C GLY A 113 0.30 -19.84 -3.55
N SER A 114 1.22 -18.98 -3.95
CA SER A 114 2.50 -18.76 -3.24
C SER A 114 2.68 -17.33 -2.74
N GLY A 115 1.66 -16.48 -2.92
CA GLY A 115 1.59 -15.15 -2.35
C GLY A 115 1.58 -15.19 -0.83
N GLN A 116 2.32 -14.29 -0.20
CA GLN A 116 2.35 -14.16 1.26
C GLN A 116 2.41 -12.70 1.71
N GLY A 117 1.78 -12.41 2.85
CA GLY A 117 1.79 -11.11 3.50
C GLY A 117 0.84 -10.09 2.87
N LEU A 118 0.94 -8.85 3.35
CA LEU A 118 0.07 -7.74 2.97
C LEU A 118 0.18 -7.38 1.49
N TYR A 119 1.38 -7.51 0.93
CA TYR A 119 1.65 -7.21 -0.49
C TYR A 119 1.65 -8.44 -1.39
N GLN A 120 1.14 -9.58 -0.90
CA GLN A 120 1.07 -10.85 -1.62
C GLN A 120 2.36 -11.16 -2.40
N PHE A 121 3.52 -11.12 -1.71
CA PHE A 121 4.82 -11.37 -2.31
C PHE A 121 4.81 -12.73 -3.00
N THR A 122 4.92 -12.76 -4.32
CA THR A 122 4.75 -13.98 -5.11
C THR A 122 6.01 -14.35 -5.90
N PRO A 123 6.70 -15.47 -5.59
CA PRO A 123 6.48 -16.32 -4.42
C PRO A 123 6.93 -15.64 -3.11
N GLY A 124 6.42 -16.08 -1.96
CA GLY A 124 6.72 -15.50 -0.63
C GLY A 124 8.20 -15.43 -0.29
N SER A 125 9.01 -16.31 -0.89
CA SER A 125 10.48 -16.27 -0.79
C SER A 125 11.12 -14.95 -1.26
N LYS A 126 10.43 -14.15 -2.08
CA LYS A 126 10.87 -12.78 -2.42
C LYS A 126 10.98 -11.89 -1.19
N TYR A 127 10.12 -12.09 -0.21
CA TYR A 127 10.21 -11.43 1.08
C TYR A 127 11.29 -12.09 1.95
N THR A 128 11.17 -13.39 2.25
CA THR A 128 12.03 -14.04 3.25
C THR A 128 13.52 -14.05 2.88
N ASN A 129 13.85 -14.04 1.59
CA ASN A 129 15.24 -14.04 1.10
C ASN A 129 15.78 -12.64 0.80
N ASN A 130 14.97 -11.58 0.96
CA ASN A 130 15.45 -10.22 0.74
C ASN A 130 16.40 -9.81 1.88
N PRO A 131 17.58 -9.22 1.61
CA PRO A 131 18.48 -8.73 2.66
C PRO A 131 17.89 -7.68 3.60
N LYS A 132 16.80 -7.01 3.22
CA LYS A 132 16.05 -6.08 4.07
C LYS A 132 14.99 -6.76 4.93
N SER A 133 14.69 -8.03 4.69
CA SER A 133 13.73 -8.78 5.49
C SER A 133 14.35 -9.19 6.83
N ASP A 134 13.63 -8.91 7.91
CA ASP A 134 13.88 -9.48 9.23
C ASP A 134 12.94 -10.67 9.53
N GLN A 135 12.12 -11.05 8.54
CA GLN A 135 11.13 -12.12 8.60
C GLN A 135 10.05 -11.95 9.69
N SER A 136 9.92 -10.76 10.28
CA SER A 136 8.88 -10.45 11.26
C SER A 136 7.47 -10.44 10.68
N TRP A 137 7.36 -10.26 9.36
CA TRP A 137 6.11 -9.93 8.66
C TRP A 137 5.42 -8.67 9.21
N SER A 138 6.12 -7.81 9.95
CA SER A 138 5.56 -6.52 10.37
C SER A 138 5.24 -5.64 9.16
N VAL A 139 4.28 -4.72 9.31
CA VAL A 139 3.99 -3.71 8.27
C VAL A 139 5.27 -3.01 7.84
N GLN A 140 6.04 -2.53 8.82
CA GLN A 140 7.29 -1.84 8.56
C GLN A 140 8.25 -2.69 7.71
N ASN A 141 8.52 -3.94 8.10
CA ASN A 141 9.49 -4.75 7.38
C ASN A 141 8.99 -5.14 5.99
N GLN A 142 7.71 -5.47 5.85
CA GLN A 142 7.12 -5.74 4.54
C GLN A 142 7.23 -4.52 3.61
N SER A 143 6.86 -3.33 4.09
CA SER A 143 6.94 -2.10 3.28
C SER A 143 8.38 -1.66 3.00
N ASP A 144 9.34 -1.88 3.89
CA ASP A 144 10.77 -1.65 3.62
C ASP A 144 11.27 -2.61 2.53
N VAL A 145 10.82 -3.87 2.54
CA VAL A 145 11.12 -4.84 1.47
C VAL A 145 10.47 -4.44 0.14
N VAL A 146 9.25 -3.89 0.12
CA VAL A 146 8.64 -3.31 -1.09
C VAL A 146 9.52 -2.22 -1.69
N ILE A 147 10.00 -1.27 -0.87
CA ILE A 147 10.92 -0.21 -1.31
C ILE A 147 12.22 -0.80 -1.86
N ALA A 148 12.74 -1.86 -1.23
CA ALA A 148 13.99 -2.51 -1.66
C ALA A 148 13.85 -3.27 -2.98
N LEU A 149 12.70 -3.94 -3.20
CA LEU A 149 12.44 -4.70 -4.41
C LEU A 149 12.10 -3.79 -5.60
N GLU A 150 11.27 -2.76 -5.37
CA GLU A 150 10.74 -1.91 -6.43
C GLU A 150 10.91 -0.39 -6.17
N PRO A 151 12.16 0.09 -5.94
CA PRO A 151 12.39 1.51 -5.61
C PRO A 151 11.94 2.46 -6.72
N GLY A 152 12.08 2.03 -7.99
CA GLY A 152 11.60 2.78 -9.15
C GLY A 152 10.08 2.89 -9.20
N THR A 153 9.37 1.81 -8.89
CA THR A 153 7.91 1.77 -8.83
C THR A 153 7.38 2.69 -7.75
N VAL A 154 7.94 2.62 -6.52
CA VAL A 154 7.53 3.48 -5.40
C VAL A 154 7.78 4.95 -5.72
N LYS A 155 8.95 5.28 -6.29
CA LYS A 155 9.27 6.65 -6.71
C LYS A 155 8.33 7.15 -7.82
N SER A 156 8.02 6.29 -8.78
CA SER A 156 7.10 6.60 -9.88
C SER A 156 5.70 6.86 -9.37
N PHE A 157 5.18 5.99 -8.50
CA PHE A 157 3.90 6.15 -7.82
C PHE A 157 3.84 7.50 -7.10
N PHE A 158 4.83 7.79 -6.25
CA PHE A 158 4.87 9.04 -5.50
C PHE A 158 4.82 10.28 -6.40
N ASN A 159 5.65 10.32 -7.45
CA ASN A 159 5.71 11.48 -8.32
C ASN A 159 4.43 11.68 -9.14
N GLN A 160 3.81 10.58 -9.59
CA GLN A 160 2.60 10.65 -10.43
C GLN A 160 1.33 10.99 -9.65
N THR A 161 1.33 10.83 -8.33
CA THR A 161 0.11 10.92 -7.51
C THR A 161 0.13 12.02 -6.45
N LYS A 162 1.09 12.96 -6.51
CA LYS A 162 1.26 14.03 -5.51
C LYS A 162 -0.03 14.82 -5.24
N SER A 163 -0.85 15.04 -6.28
CA SER A 163 -2.09 15.82 -6.22
C SER A 163 -3.33 14.98 -6.55
N SER A 164 -3.20 13.66 -6.54
CA SER A 164 -4.31 12.75 -6.87
C SER A 164 -5.27 12.57 -5.69
N SER A 165 -6.51 12.22 -6.02
CA SER A 165 -7.48 11.67 -5.08
C SER A 165 -7.04 10.29 -4.55
N PRO A 166 -7.61 9.80 -3.43
CA PRO A 166 -7.34 8.44 -2.94
C PRO A 166 -7.69 7.37 -3.97
N SER A 167 -8.80 7.51 -4.71
CA SER A 167 -9.19 6.60 -5.79
C SER A 167 -8.18 6.53 -6.94
N GLU A 168 -7.70 7.67 -7.41
CA GLU A 168 -6.66 7.72 -8.47
C GLU A 168 -5.33 7.14 -7.97
N ALA A 169 -4.99 7.38 -6.70
CA ALA A 169 -3.82 6.77 -6.09
C ALA A 169 -3.96 5.24 -6.01
N ALA A 170 -5.13 4.71 -5.63
CA ALA A 170 -5.37 3.27 -5.63
C ALA A 170 -5.19 2.66 -7.02
N GLU A 171 -5.76 3.26 -8.07
CA GLU A 171 -5.57 2.80 -9.45
C GLU A 171 -4.10 2.84 -9.86
N ARG A 172 -3.39 3.91 -9.50
CA ARG A 172 -1.98 4.05 -9.87
C ARG A 172 -1.10 3.03 -9.16
N TRP A 173 -1.32 2.76 -7.88
CA TRP A 173 -0.60 1.71 -7.17
C TRP A 173 -0.91 0.33 -7.76
N MET A 174 -2.18 0.03 -8.04
CA MET A 174 -2.58 -1.20 -8.71
C MET A 174 -1.83 -1.39 -10.04
N THR A 175 -1.76 -0.35 -10.86
CA THR A 175 -1.14 -0.41 -12.18
C THR A 175 0.38 -0.52 -12.12
N LEU A 176 1.01 0.18 -11.17
CA LEU A 176 2.47 0.23 -11.06
C LEU A 176 3.04 -0.95 -10.29
N TYR A 177 2.43 -1.35 -9.17
CA TYR A 177 2.95 -2.34 -8.24
C TYR A 177 2.21 -3.69 -8.34
N GLU A 178 0.89 -3.72 -8.08
CA GLU A 178 0.15 -5.00 -7.96
C GLU A 178 0.06 -5.75 -9.30
N ARG A 179 -0.20 -5.02 -10.40
CA ARG A 179 -0.33 -5.54 -11.77
C ARG A 179 -1.17 -6.83 -11.82
N PRO A 180 -2.38 -6.85 -11.22
CA PRO A 180 -3.15 -8.08 -11.05
C PRO A 180 -3.74 -8.54 -12.38
N GLY A 181 -3.99 -9.85 -12.51
CA GLY A 181 -4.72 -10.39 -13.66
C GLY A 181 -6.16 -9.90 -13.75
N ILE A 182 -6.83 -9.75 -12.60
CA ILE A 182 -8.16 -9.14 -12.48
C ILE A 182 -8.04 -7.87 -11.61
N PRO A 183 -8.34 -6.67 -12.16
CA PRO A 183 -8.10 -5.41 -11.47
C PRO A 183 -8.84 -5.23 -10.15
N HIS A 184 -10.12 -5.60 -10.08
CA HIS A 184 -10.99 -5.30 -8.93
C HIS A 184 -10.98 -3.81 -8.52
N LEU A 185 -10.89 -2.91 -9.52
CA LEU A 185 -10.58 -1.49 -9.33
C LEU A 185 -11.57 -0.77 -8.40
N GLU A 186 -12.87 -1.00 -8.56
CA GLU A 186 -13.90 -0.35 -7.73
C GLU A 186 -13.73 -0.67 -6.24
N MET A 187 -13.35 -1.92 -5.89
CA MET A 187 -13.11 -2.32 -4.50
C MET A 187 -11.87 -1.61 -3.93
N ARG A 188 -10.81 -1.49 -4.73
CA ARG A 188 -9.57 -0.79 -4.35
C ARG A 188 -9.82 0.70 -4.12
N GLN A 189 -10.59 1.33 -5.01
CA GLN A 189 -10.95 2.74 -4.91
C GLN A 189 -11.84 3.01 -3.70
N ALA A 190 -12.91 2.22 -3.50
CA ALA A 190 -13.78 2.36 -2.34
C ALA A 190 -13.02 2.17 -1.01
N ALA A 191 -12.09 1.22 -0.95
CA ALA A 191 -11.23 1.02 0.21
C ALA A 191 -10.25 2.18 0.44
N ALA A 192 -9.72 2.78 -0.62
CA ALA A 192 -8.87 3.96 -0.51
C ALA A 192 -9.64 5.17 0.05
N GLU A 193 -10.82 5.48 -0.47
CA GLU A 193 -11.64 6.59 0.06
C GLU A 193 -12.01 6.36 1.53
N LYS A 194 -12.30 5.11 1.89
CA LYS A 194 -12.57 4.73 3.28
C LYS A 194 -11.36 4.94 4.17
N ALA A 195 -10.17 4.47 3.78
CA ALA A 195 -8.93 4.64 4.53
C ALA A 195 -8.57 6.12 4.69
N TYR A 196 -8.70 6.90 3.60
CA TYR A 196 -8.47 8.34 3.61
C TYR A 196 -9.32 9.06 4.65
N THR A 197 -10.61 8.71 4.72
CA THR A 197 -11.54 9.28 5.70
C THR A 197 -11.22 8.80 7.12
N LEU A 198 -11.03 7.49 7.32
CA LEU A 198 -10.81 6.89 8.64
C LEU A 198 -9.52 7.37 9.32
N PHE A 199 -8.47 7.61 8.54
CA PHE A 199 -7.14 7.95 9.07
C PHE A 199 -6.78 9.43 8.88
N GLY A 200 -7.76 10.28 8.55
CA GLY A 200 -7.57 11.73 8.50
C GLY A 200 -6.66 12.21 7.38
N GLY A 201 -6.66 11.51 6.23
CA GLY A 201 -5.73 11.77 5.13
C GLY A 201 -5.81 13.18 4.53
N ALA A 202 -6.96 13.86 4.65
CA ALA A 202 -7.11 15.24 4.22
C ALA A 202 -6.18 16.25 4.93
N SER A 203 -5.65 15.88 6.10
CA SER A 203 -4.72 16.71 6.87
C SER A 203 -3.24 16.49 6.51
N ILE A 204 -2.94 15.55 5.60
CA ILE A 204 -1.56 15.11 5.30
C ILE A 204 -1.21 15.43 3.85
N ALA A 205 -0.41 16.47 3.65
CA ALA A 205 0.13 16.83 2.34
C ALA A 205 1.35 15.98 1.97
N ALA A 206 1.56 15.76 0.67
CA ALA A 206 2.78 15.12 0.17
C ALA A 206 3.99 16.02 0.44
N LYS A 207 5.12 15.41 0.79
CA LYS A 207 6.43 16.11 0.83
C LYS A 207 6.97 16.25 -0.60
N ASP A 208 8.04 17.04 -0.77
CA ASP A 208 8.68 17.16 -2.08
C ASP A 208 9.51 15.91 -2.45
N SER A 209 10.02 15.20 -1.45
CA SER A 209 10.78 13.95 -1.55
C SER A 209 10.25 12.91 -0.55
N ILE A 210 10.21 11.62 -0.95
CA ILE A 210 9.88 10.50 -0.05
C ILE A 210 11.05 10.09 0.85
N LEU A 211 12.25 10.47 0.44
CA LEU A 211 13.48 10.28 1.20
C LEU A 211 13.84 11.66 1.71
N GLY A 212 13.07 12.17 2.67
CA GLY A 212 13.49 13.34 3.42
C GLY A 212 14.93 13.12 3.87
N ASP A 213 15.78 14.11 3.62
CA ASP A 213 17.14 14.17 4.14
C ASP A 213 17.15 13.70 5.60
N ALA A 214 18.03 12.76 5.94
CA ALA A 214 18.05 12.07 7.22
C ALA A 214 18.56 12.98 8.35
N SER A 215 17.88 14.10 8.62
CA SER A 215 18.28 15.08 9.67
C SER A 215 17.26 15.24 10.79
N GLY A 216 16.20 14.41 10.84
CA GLY A 216 15.10 14.55 11.80
C GLY A 216 15.17 13.74 13.09
N THR A 217 16.33 13.20 13.50
CA THR A 217 16.48 12.56 14.83
C THR A 217 17.73 13.04 15.55
N ALA A 218 17.89 14.36 15.65
CA ALA A 218 18.50 14.94 16.84
C ALA A 218 17.35 15.38 17.75
N ALA A 219 16.90 14.47 18.62
CA ALA A 219 16.09 14.86 19.75
C ALA A 219 16.83 15.98 20.50
N THR A 220 16.11 17.06 20.75
CA THR A 220 16.47 18.16 21.63
C THR A 220 16.85 17.62 23.01
N GLY A 221 18.14 17.36 23.21
CA GLY A 221 18.75 17.22 24.52
C GLY A 221 18.88 18.59 25.15
N SER A 222 17.80 19.07 25.77
CA SER A 222 17.90 20.18 26.72
C SER A 222 18.70 19.72 27.93
N ALA A 223 19.85 20.37 28.10
CA ALA A 223 20.59 20.68 29.33
C ALA A 223 20.53 19.70 30.52
N SER A 224 21.68 19.14 30.87
CA SER A 224 22.11 19.05 32.28
C SER A 224 23.49 19.67 32.40
N ASP A 225 23.53 20.91 32.92
CA ASP A 225 24.75 21.50 33.45
C ASP A 225 25.37 20.54 34.48
N ALA A 226 26.59 20.11 34.23
CA ALA A 226 27.42 19.47 35.23
C ALA A 226 28.15 20.57 36.02
N GLU A 227 27.43 21.20 36.95
CA GLU A 227 28.08 21.83 38.10
C GLU A 227 28.34 20.72 39.13
N THR A 228 29.59 20.29 39.24
CA THR A 228 30.05 19.54 40.43
C THR A 228 31.23 20.30 41.01
N GLY A 229 30.94 20.99 42.11
CA GLY A 229 31.91 21.73 42.90
C GLY A 229 32.83 20.85 43.75
N TYR A 230 33.86 21.54 44.26
CA TYR A 230 34.91 21.14 45.21
C TYR A 230 36.01 20.23 44.62
N VAL A 231 37.29 20.61 44.66
CA VAL A 231 38.06 20.90 45.89
C VAL A 231 39.10 22.01 45.69
N ARG A 232 39.10 22.99 46.61
CA ARG A 232 40.22 23.90 46.87
C ARG A 232 41.40 23.12 47.44
N ILE A 233 42.56 23.14 46.80
CA ILE A 233 43.83 22.84 47.49
C ILE A 233 44.47 24.16 47.89
N ILE A 234 44.24 24.55 49.15
CA ILE A 234 45.11 25.47 49.88
C ILE A 234 46.07 24.56 50.67
N GLY A 235 47.33 24.56 50.26
CA GLY A 235 48.44 23.91 50.97
C GLY A 235 49.60 24.88 51.08
N VAL A 236 49.54 25.71 52.11
CA VAL A 236 50.61 26.59 52.60
C VAL A 236 51.62 25.77 53.41
N ASN A 237 52.86 26.30 53.49
CA ASN A 237 53.96 26.03 54.43
C ASN A 237 54.98 24.93 54.02
N SER A 238 56.30 25.11 54.18
CA SER A 238 57.04 26.07 55.01
C SER A 238 58.56 25.94 54.85
N LYS A 239 59.26 27.04 55.16
CA LYS A 239 60.70 27.27 55.43
C LYS A 239 61.61 27.52 54.24
#